data_AF-A0A1G3ATH4-F1
#
_entry.id   AF-A0A1G3ATH4-F1
#
_cell.length_a   1.000
_cell.length_b   1.000
_cell.length_c   1.000
_cell.angle_alpha   90.00
_cell.angle_beta   90.00
_cell.angle_gamma   90.00
#
_symmetry.space_group_name_H-M   'P 1'
#
loop_
_entity.id
_entity.type
_entity.pdbx_description
1 polymer ?
#
loop_
_entity_poly.entity_id
_entity_poly.type
_entity_poly.pdbx_seq_one_letter_code
_entity_poly.pdbx_strand_id
1 'polypeptide(L)'
;MDNLSPYANPAPEPWARLVGGRIGAEAVKVLLSMEPGNLAPVGARAKVLQIRRRVPAPDRVERSYELVKKDPKEVGHTEWAFAKEIVLLDALVAKAPVEEVEVQAVQIGPAIFLANPAEMFCQFSLDLKNKSPFKLTFPVGYANGFVAYVPTEEAFGEHGGGYETRLTSCSNLEVTAGRQIVETSLELAGQMTPGEVPQPPPAPPFGNGPRPPVPPELE
;
A
#
# COMPACT_ATOMS: atom_id res chain seq x y z
N MET A 1 3.83 17.03 -7.79
CA MET A 1 5.23 17.41 -7.56
C MET A 1 5.92 17.32 -8.90
N ASP A 2 6.52 18.40 -9.35
CA ASP A 2 7.36 18.37 -10.54
C ASP A 2 8.82 18.46 -10.07
N ASN A 3 9.46 17.30 -9.91
CA ASN A 3 10.85 17.22 -9.46
C ASN A 3 11.84 17.72 -10.52
N LEU A 4 11.35 18.06 -11.73
CA LEU A 4 12.14 18.68 -12.80
C LEU A 4 11.94 20.19 -12.86
N SER A 5 11.11 20.76 -11.99
CA SER A 5 10.86 22.20 -11.98
C SER A 5 12.15 22.97 -11.65
N PRO A 6 12.53 23.98 -12.47
CA PRO A 6 13.67 24.82 -12.17
C PRO A 6 13.38 25.86 -11.07
N TYR A 7 12.13 25.95 -10.60
CA TYR A 7 11.69 26.94 -9.61
C TYR A 7 11.74 26.37 -8.19
N ALA A 8 12.01 27.25 -7.23
CA ALA A 8 12.00 26.87 -5.82
C ALA A 8 10.60 26.43 -5.37
N ASN A 9 10.56 25.35 -4.59
CA ASN A 9 9.31 24.94 -3.95
C ASN A 9 8.89 26.01 -2.91
N PRO A 10 7.59 26.34 -2.84
CA PRO A 10 6.96 27.09 -1.75
C PRO A 10 7.30 26.54 -0.37
N ALA A 11 7.13 27.39 0.64
CA ALA A 11 7.26 26.99 2.04
C ALA A 11 6.27 25.85 2.41
N PRO A 12 6.55 25.06 3.46
CA PRO A 12 5.83 23.82 3.75
C PRO A 12 4.30 23.96 3.82
N GLU A 13 3.79 24.98 4.52
CA GLU A 13 2.35 25.17 4.68
C GLU A 13 1.64 25.65 3.40
N PRO A 14 2.13 26.68 2.68
CA PRO A 14 1.62 26.99 1.34
C PRO A 14 1.67 25.80 0.38
N TRP A 15 2.71 24.98 0.46
CA TRP A 15 2.85 23.81 -0.39
C TRP A 15 1.81 22.74 -0.08
N ALA A 16 1.56 22.45 1.19
CA ALA A 16 0.51 21.53 1.61
C ALA A 16 -0.87 22.01 1.11
N ARG A 17 -1.17 23.30 1.21
CA ARG A 17 -2.42 23.89 0.68
C ARG A 17 -2.52 23.75 -0.85
N LEU A 18 -1.43 23.99 -1.57
CA LEU A 18 -1.40 23.87 -3.02
C LEU A 18 -1.61 22.42 -3.48
N VAL A 19 -0.89 21.47 -2.88
CA VAL A 19 -1.01 20.05 -3.22
C VAL A 19 -2.39 19.52 -2.84
N GLY A 20 -2.83 19.76 -1.61
CA GLY A 20 -4.15 19.33 -1.12
C GLY A 20 -5.29 19.96 -1.92
N GLY A 21 -5.20 21.26 -2.23
CA GLY A 21 -6.20 21.97 -3.04
C GLY A 21 -6.31 21.43 -4.46
N ARG A 22 -5.19 21.10 -5.12
CA ARG A 22 -5.20 20.50 -6.46
C ARG A 22 -5.82 19.10 -6.45
N ILE A 23 -5.42 18.25 -5.50
CA ILE A 23 -5.97 16.89 -5.36
C ILE A 23 -7.47 16.95 -5.06
N GLY A 24 -7.88 17.82 -4.13
CA GLY A 24 -9.28 18.00 -3.75
C GLY A 24 -10.13 18.51 -4.92
N ALA A 25 -9.65 19.51 -5.66
CA ALA A 25 -10.36 20.02 -6.84
C ALA A 25 -10.52 18.93 -7.92
N GLU A 26 -9.48 18.12 -8.16
CA GLU A 26 -9.56 17.00 -9.09
C GLU A 26 -10.57 15.94 -8.63
N ALA A 27 -10.55 15.59 -7.34
CA ALA A 27 -11.50 14.64 -6.77
C ALA A 27 -12.96 15.11 -6.94
N VAL A 28 -13.25 16.38 -6.63
CA VAL A 28 -14.60 16.95 -6.82
C VAL A 28 -15.02 16.93 -8.29
N LYS A 29 -14.12 17.29 -9.22
CA LYS A 29 -14.38 17.27 -10.66
C LYS A 29 -14.73 15.86 -11.15
N VAL A 30 -13.97 14.85 -10.72
CA VAL A 30 -14.21 13.45 -11.08
C VAL A 30 -15.52 12.96 -10.46
N LEU A 31 -15.79 13.25 -9.18
CA LEU A 31 -17.05 12.88 -8.52
C LEU A 31 -18.29 13.46 -9.21
N LEU A 32 -18.19 14.68 -9.74
CA LEU A 32 -19.28 15.31 -10.48
C LEU A 32 -19.52 14.67 -11.86
N SER A 33 -18.47 14.11 -12.47
CA SER A 33 -18.49 13.64 -13.86
C SER A 33 -18.63 12.11 -13.98
N MET A 34 -18.51 11.37 -12.87
CA MET A 34 -18.57 9.91 -12.89
C MET A 34 -20.01 9.40 -12.98
N GLU A 35 -20.21 8.28 -13.69
CA GLU A 35 -21.49 7.58 -13.69
C GLU A 35 -21.70 6.89 -12.32
N PRO A 36 -22.80 7.17 -11.61
CA PRO A 36 -23.11 6.49 -10.36
C PRO A 36 -23.35 4.98 -10.57
N GLY A 37 -22.81 4.17 -9.67
CA GLY A 37 -22.94 2.72 -9.71
C GLY A 37 -23.88 2.14 -8.68
N ASN A 38 -24.22 0.86 -8.88
CA ASN A 38 -24.72 0.03 -7.79
C ASN A 38 -23.55 -0.38 -6.87
N LEU A 39 -23.80 -0.41 -5.57
CA LEU A 39 -22.83 -0.86 -4.56
C LEU A 39 -22.84 -2.39 -4.40
N ALA A 40 -23.75 -3.09 -5.07
CA ALA A 40 -23.83 -4.54 -5.07
C ALA A 40 -22.98 -5.19 -6.19
N PRO A 41 -22.39 -6.38 -5.94
CA PRO A 41 -22.47 -7.13 -4.69
C PRO A 41 -21.52 -6.55 -3.62
N VAL A 42 -21.90 -6.72 -2.35
CA VAL A 42 -21.05 -6.39 -1.19
C VAL A 42 -20.62 -7.70 -0.55
N GLY A 43 -19.34 -7.81 -0.21
CA GLY A 43 -18.83 -9.00 0.43
C GLY A 43 -17.55 -8.72 1.19
N ALA A 44 -17.25 -9.57 2.16
CA ALA A 44 -15.97 -9.54 2.87
C ALA A 44 -15.46 -10.96 3.09
N ARG A 45 -14.15 -11.14 2.96
CA ARG A 45 -13.41 -12.36 3.32
C ARG A 45 -12.17 -11.95 4.09
N ALA A 46 -11.74 -12.80 5.01
CA ALA A 46 -10.53 -12.58 5.79
C ALA A 46 -9.82 -13.91 6.04
N LYS A 47 -8.50 -13.85 6.16
CA LYS A 47 -7.65 -14.99 6.54
C LYS A 47 -6.51 -14.46 7.40
N VAL A 48 -6.30 -15.09 8.56
CA VAL A 48 -5.20 -14.76 9.45
C VAL A 48 -4.04 -15.71 9.13
N LEU A 49 -2.91 -15.14 8.72
CA LEU A 49 -1.67 -15.85 8.48
C LEU A 49 -0.86 -15.92 9.77
N GLN A 50 -0.10 -17.00 9.94
CA GLN A 50 0.80 -17.20 11.07
C GLN A 50 2.23 -17.07 10.54
N ILE A 51 2.79 -15.87 10.61
CA ILE A 51 4.08 -15.54 9.97
C ILE A 51 5.16 -15.47 11.04
N ARG A 52 6.28 -16.17 10.83
CA ARG A 52 7.39 -16.16 11.79
C ARG A 52 8.15 -14.84 11.76
N ARG A 53 8.69 -14.47 12.91
CA ARG A 53 9.68 -13.41 13.04
C ARG A 53 11.10 -13.95 12.80
N ARG A 54 11.93 -13.14 12.16
CA ARG A 54 13.38 -13.34 12.02
C ARG A 54 14.03 -13.12 13.39
N VAL A 55 14.85 -14.10 13.78
CA VAL A 55 15.58 -14.07 15.05
C VAL A 55 16.92 -13.34 14.84
N PRO A 56 17.26 -12.34 15.68
CA PRO A 56 18.58 -11.71 15.62
C PRO A 56 19.69 -12.71 16.01
N ALA A 57 20.87 -12.56 15.42
CA ALA A 57 22.01 -13.43 15.75
C ALA A 57 22.49 -13.20 17.20
N PRO A 58 22.85 -14.25 17.97
CA PRO A 58 23.19 -14.12 19.38
C PRO A 58 24.36 -13.15 19.67
N ASP A 59 25.40 -13.17 18.84
CA ASP A 59 26.55 -12.26 18.93
C ASP A 59 26.15 -10.79 18.71
N ARG A 60 25.19 -10.56 17.81
CA ARG A 60 24.63 -9.23 17.54
C ARG A 60 23.78 -8.75 18.71
N VAL A 61 23.03 -9.64 19.36
CA VAL A 61 22.24 -9.32 20.55
C VAL A 61 23.17 -8.91 21.69
N GLU A 62 24.19 -9.71 22.01
CA GLU A 62 25.18 -9.41 23.06
C GLU A 62 25.86 -8.04 22.85
N ARG A 63 26.37 -7.80 21.63
CA ARG A 63 26.96 -6.50 21.28
C ARG A 63 25.97 -5.35 21.42
N SER A 64 24.72 -5.55 20.99
CA SER A 64 23.68 -4.52 21.09
C SER A 64 23.35 -4.20 22.55
N TYR A 65 23.32 -5.20 23.43
CA TYR A 65 23.16 -5.01 24.88
C TYR A 65 24.26 -4.15 25.50
N GLU A 66 25.51 -4.29 25.06
CA GLU A 66 26.62 -3.44 25.54
C GLU A 66 26.54 -2.02 24.98
N LEU A 67 26.09 -1.84 23.74
CA LEU A 67 25.94 -0.52 23.12
C LEU A 67 24.82 0.30 23.77
N VAL A 68 23.69 -0.32 24.11
CA VAL A 68 22.54 0.41 24.69
C VAL A 68 22.78 0.91 26.11
N LYS A 69 23.78 0.36 26.83
CA LYS A 69 24.18 0.80 28.18
C LYS A 69 24.98 2.12 28.16
N LYS A 70 25.53 2.51 27.02
CA LYS A 70 26.33 3.73 26.85
C LYS A 70 25.45 4.92 26.47
N ASP A 71 25.97 6.14 26.60
CA ASP A 71 25.26 7.34 26.17
C ASP A 71 25.13 7.37 24.63
N PRO A 72 23.95 7.71 24.06
CA PRO A 72 23.77 7.79 22.61
C PRO A 72 24.73 8.72 21.88
N LYS A 73 25.30 9.74 22.56
CA LYS A 73 26.32 10.62 21.99
C LYS A 73 27.68 9.95 21.82
N GLU A 74 28.01 8.99 22.68
CA GLU A 74 29.26 8.24 22.63
C GLU A 74 29.23 7.17 21.54
N VAL A 75 28.07 6.53 21.34
CA VAL A 75 27.86 5.48 20.32
C VAL A 75 27.50 6.07 18.96
N GLY A 76 26.88 7.25 18.95
CA GLY A 76 26.20 7.79 17.78
C GLY A 76 24.73 7.39 17.75
N HIS A 77 23.85 8.39 17.61
CA HIS A 77 22.40 8.21 17.74
C HIS A 77 21.83 7.10 16.84
N THR A 78 22.31 6.99 15.60
CA THR A 78 21.84 5.97 14.65
C THR A 78 22.22 4.56 15.06
N GLU A 79 23.49 4.34 15.43
CA GLU A 79 23.96 3.02 15.86
C GLU A 79 23.30 2.59 17.17
N TRP A 80 23.20 3.51 18.12
CA TRP A 80 22.49 3.27 19.38
C TRP A 80 21.02 2.90 19.13
N ALA A 81 20.32 3.62 18.24
CA ALA A 81 18.93 3.33 17.92
C ALA A 81 18.76 1.91 17.36
N PHE A 82 19.61 1.49 16.42
CA PHE A 82 19.54 0.13 15.88
C PHE A 82 19.96 -0.95 16.88
N ALA A 83 20.89 -0.68 17.79
CA ALA A 83 21.23 -1.60 18.87
C ALA A 83 20.02 -1.81 19.80
N LYS A 84 19.34 -0.73 20.18
CA LYS A 84 18.09 -0.77 20.95
C LYS A 84 17.03 -1.60 20.23
N GLU A 85 16.84 -1.41 18.93
CA GLU A 85 15.87 -2.20 18.14
C GLU A 85 16.16 -3.71 18.15
N ILE A 86 17.43 -4.12 18.16
CA ILE A 86 17.81 -5.53 18.25
C ILE A 86 17.51 -6.12 19.63
N VAL A 87 17.80 -5.38 20.71
CA VAL A 87 17.47 -5.79 22.08
C VAL A 87 15.95 -5.93 22.25
N LEU A 88 15.18 -4.99 21.72
CA LEU A 88 13.72 -5.04 21.73
C LEU A 88 13.18 -6.22 20.92
N LEU A 89 13.76 -6.49 19.75
CA LEU A 89 13.38 -7.62 18.92
C LEU A 89 13.66 -8.96 19.61
N ASP A 90 14.81 -9.12 20.26
CA ASP A 90 15.16 -10.35 20.99
C ASP A 90 14.12 -10.67 22.07
N ALA A 91 13.78 -9.66 22.89
CA ALA A 91 12.74 -9.77 23.90
C ALA A 91 11.34 -10.04 23.31
N LEU A 92 11.03 -9.46 22.14
CA LEU A 92 9.77 -9.68 21.43
C LEU A 92 9.67 -11.11 20.92
N VAL A 93 10.70 -11.61 20.23
CA VAL A 93 10.74 -12.96 19.67
C VAL A 93 10.63 -14.03 20.76
N ALA A 94 11.24 -13.80 21.93
CA ALA A 94 11.13 -14.71 23.07
C ALA A 94 9.68 -14.87 23.58
N LYS A 95 8.82 -13.87 23.39
CA LYS A 95 7.41 -13.88 23.82
C LYS A 95 6.45 -14.25 22.70
N ALA A 96 6.70 -13.75 21.50
CA ALA A 96 5.84 -13.87 20.33
C ALA A 96 6.68 -14.18 19.08
N PRO A 97 7.17 -15.43 18.92
CA PRO A 97 8.01 -15.80 17.78
C PRO A 97 7.24 -15.84 16.44
N VAL A 98 5.90 -15.90 16.52
CA VAL A 98 4.98 -15.90 15.38
C VAL A 98 4.05 -14.71 15.54
N GLU A 99 3.75 -14.04 14.44
CA GLU A 99 2.78 -12.94 14.36
C GLU A 99 1.55 -13.36 13.56
N GLU A 100 0.40 -12.94 14.06
CA GLU A 100 -0.87 -13.06 13.36
C GLU A 100 -1.01 -11.89 12.37
N VAL A 101 -1.12 -12.22 11.08
CA VAL A 101 -1.24 -11.23 10.01
C VAL A 101 -2.57 -11.42 9.30
N GLU A 102 -3.53 -10.56 9.62
CA GLU A 102 -4.85 -10.60 8.99
C GLU A 102 -4.82 -9.98 7.59
N VAL A 103 -5.24 -10.77 6.59
CA VAL A 103 -5.44 -10.32 5.22
C VAL A 103 -6.93 -10.33 4.93
N GLN A 104 -7.45 -9.22 4.40
CA GLN A 104 -8.86 -9.06 4.10
C GLN A 104 -9.09 -8.69 2.65
N ALA A 105 -10.22 -9.13 2.11
CA ALA A 105 -10.77 -8.71 0.84
C ALA A 105 -12.18 -8.19 1.06
N VAL A 106 -12.40 -6.90 0.84
CA VAL A 106 -13.71 -6.26 0.97
C VAL A 106 -14.15 -5.79 -0.40
N GLN A 107 -15.27 -6.33 -0.89
CA GLN A 107 -15.86 -5.98 -2.17
C GLN A 107 -17.02 -4.99 -1.98
N ILE A 108 -17.05 -3.99 -2.85
CA ILE A 108 -18.19 -3.09 -3.04
C ILE A 108 -18.40 -2.91 -4.55
N GLY A 109 -19.44 -3.56 -5.07
CA GLY A 109 -19.77 -3.57 -6.50
C GLY A 109 -18.60 -4.07 -7.36
N PRO A 110 -18.10 -3.26 -8.33
CA PRO A 110 -16.97 -3.62 -9.18
C PRO A 110 -15.60 -3.44 -8.52
N ALA A 111 -15.53 -2.90 -7.30
CA ALA A 111 -14.29 -2.60 -6.60
C ALA A 111 -13.97 -3.60 -5.49
N ILE A 112 -12.67 -3.82 -5.26
CA ILE A 112 -12.17 -4.62 -4.15
C ILE A 112 -11.06 -3.89 -3.41
N PHE A 113 -11.11 -3.97 -2.09
CA PHE A 113 -10.12 -3.44 -1.17
C PHE A 113 -9.37 -4.62 -0.54
N LEU A 114 -8.08 -4.74 -0.85
CA LEU A 114 -7.21 -5.81 -0.37
C LEU A 114 -6.38 -5.26 0.77
N ALA A 115 -6.80 -5.54 1.99
CA ALA A 115 -6.34 -4.90 3.20
C ALA A 115 -5.41 -5.80 4.02
N ASN A 116 -4.36 -5.22 4.60
CA ASN A 116 -3.40 -5.91 5.44
C ASN A 116 -2.73 -4.93 6.44
N PRO A 117 -2.10 -5.43 7.53
CA PRO A 117 -1.50 -4.59 8.57
C PRO A 117 -0.10 -4.07 8.25
N ALA A 118 0.41 -4.28 7.03
CA ALA A 118 1.81 -4.05 6.69
C ALA A 118 2.06 -2.75 5.90
N GLU A 119 3.28 -2.25 6.02
CA GLU A 119 3.91 -1.26 5.14
C GLU A 119 4.62 -2.00 4.01
N MET A 120 3.87 -2.31 2.95
CA MET A 120 4.36 -3.09 1.82
C MET A 120 5.04 -2.20 0.77
N PHE A 121 6.02 -2.78 0.08
CA PHE A 121 6.67 -2.13 -1.05
C PHE A 121 5.70 -1.91 -2.22
N CYS A 122 5.94 -0.85 -3.00
CA CYS A 122 5.13 -0.45 -4.14
C CYS A 122 4.89 -1.61 -5.13
N GLN A 123 5.92 -2.43 -5.39
CA GLN A 123 5.83 -3.55 -6.31
C GLN A 123 4.69 -4.52 -5.95
N PHE A 124 4.49 -4.83 -4.67
CA PHE A 124 3.41 -5.70 -4.27
C PHE A 124 2.02 -5.11 -4.55
N SER A 125 1.86 -3.79 -4.37
CA SER A 125 0.62 -3.10 -4.71
C SER A 125 0.36 -3.11 -6.23
N LEU A 126 1.41 -3.03 -7.04
CA LEU A 126 1.31 -3.17 -8.50
C LEU A 126 0.93 -4.61 -8.89
N ASP A 127 1.55 -5.60 -8.24
CA ASP A 127 1.24 -7.02 -8.47
C ASP A 127 -0.22 -7.35 -8.15
N LEU A 128 -0.74 -6.85 -7.02
CA LEU A 128 -2.15 -7.00 -6.65
C LEU A 128 -3.07 -6.42 -7.74
N LYS A 129 -2.78 -5.20 -8.21
CA LYS A 129 -3.57 -4.55 -9.26
C LYS A 129 -3.52 -5.30 -10.59
N ASN A 130 -2.35 -5.85 -10.95
CA ASN A 130 -2.15 -6.53 -12.22
C ASN A 130 -2.76 -7.94 -12.25
N LYS A 131 -2.75 -8.65 -11.11
CA LYS A 131 -3.19 -10.06 -11.02
C LYS A 131 -4.60 -10.24 -10.48
N SER A 132 -5.21 -9.20 -9.90
CA SER A 132 -6.56 -9.28 -9.34
C SER A 132 -7.61 -9.46 -10.44
N PRO A 133 -8.66 -10.27 -10.20
CA PRO A 133 -9.80 -10.35 -11.11
C PRO A 133 -10.63 -9.05 -11.15
N PHE A 134 -10.43 -8.14 -10.20
CA PHE A 134 -11.09 -6.84 -10.16
C PHE A 134 -10.25 -5.78 -10.84
N LYS A 135 -10.80 -5.15 -11.89
CA LYS A 135 -10.17 -3.98 -12.52
C LYS A 135 -9.94 -2.83 -11.53
N LEU A 136 -10.88 -2.64 -10.60
CA LEU A 136 -10.82 -1.63 -9.55
C LEU A 136 -10.28 -2.24 -8.25
N THR A 137 -8.97 -2.53 -8.23
CA THR A 137 -8.28 -3.09 -7.06
C THR A 137 -7.56 -2.02 -6.26
N PHE A 138 -7.85 -1.94 -4.97
CA PHE A 138 -7.28 -1.00 -4.02
C PHE A 138 -6.49 -1.74 -2.94
N PRO A 139 -5.15 -1.73 -3.00
CA PRO A 139 -4.32 -2.17 -1.88
C PRO A 139 -4.51 -1.21 -0.69
N VAL A 140 -4.69 -1.76 0.51
CA VAL A 140 -4.86 -1.00 1.75
C VAL A 140 -3.86 -1.51 2.79
N GLY A 141 -2.90 -0.69 3.18
CA GLY A 141 -1.99 -0.97 4.29
C GLY A 141 -2.53 -0.48 5.63
N TYR A 142 -1.85 -0.81 6.73
CA TYR A 142 -2.21 -0.39 8.09
C TYR A 142 -3.64 -0.75 8.53
N ALA A 143 -4.21 -1.80 7.95
CA ALA A 143 -5.57 -2.22 8.25
C ALA A 143 -5.59 -3.32 9.32
N ASN A 144 -6.38 -3.13 10.36
CA ASN A 144 -6.66 -4.10 11.43
C ASN A 144 -5.44 -4.68 12.15
N GLY A 145 -4.32 -3.97 12.12
CA GLY A 145 -3.11 -4.34 12.83
C GLY A 145 -1.93 -3.50 12.38
N PHE A 146 -0.76 -3.82 12.91
CA PHE A 146 0.49 -3.16 12.54
C PHE A 146 1.65 -4.14 12.61
N VAL A 147 2.18 -4.50 11.44
CA VAL A 147 3.39 -5.34 11.32
C VAL A 147 4.54 -4.61 10.61
N ALA A 148 4.42 -3.28 10.50
CA ALA A 148 5.42 -2.36 9.94
C ALA A 148 5.94 -2.84 8.57
N TYR A 149 7.24 -2.65 8.28
CA TYR A 149 7.79 -2.87 6.95
C TYR A 149 7.82 -4.34 6.56
N VAL A 150 7.28 -4.60 5.37
CA VAL A 150 7.34 -5.89 4.68
C VAL A 150 7.94 -5.70 3.30
N PRO A 151 9.29 -5.80 3.19
CA PRO A 151 10.00 -5.65 1.92
C PRO A 151 9.77 -6.82 0.97
N THR A 152 10.16 -6.63 -0.30
CA THR A 152 10.22 -7.71 -1.28
C THR A 152 11.40 -8.64 -0.99
N GLU A 153 11.33 -9.89 -1.45
CA GLU A 153 12.49 -10.80 -1.36
C GLU A 153 13.72 -10.23 -2.10
N GLU A 154 13.52 -9.53 -3.21
CA GLU A 154 14.58 -8.84 -3.95
C GLU A 154 15.26 -7.75 -3.10
N ALA A 155 14.50 -7.00 -2.29
CA ALA A 155 15.06 -5.99 -1.39
C ALA A 155 15.96 -6.60 -0.30
N PHE A 156 15.80 -7.89 0.01
CA PHE A 156 16.73 -8.62 0.89
C PHE A 156 17.91 -9.25 0.15
N GLY A 157 17.94 -9.21 -1.19
CA GLY A 157 19.00 -9.77 -2.02
C GLY A 157 20.26 -8.92 -2.08
N GLU A 158 21.24 -9.38 -2.86
CA GLU A 158 22.58 -8.77 -2.98
C GLU A 158 22.55 -7.29 -3.43
N HIS A 159 21.61 -6.93 -4.31
CA HIS A 159 21.44 -5.56 -4.81
C HIS A 159 20.34 -4.78 -4.09
N GLY A 160 19.78 -5.37 -3.02
CA GLY A 160 18.74 -4.76 -2.20
C GLY A 160 19.30 -3.82 -1.12
N GLY A 161 18.54 -3.62 -0.05
CA GLY A 161 18.89 -2.76 1.08
C GLY A 161 17.78 -1.77 1.43
N GLY A 162 18.18 -0.62 1.98
CA GLY A 162 17.24 0.38 2.50
C GLY A 162 16.99 0.25 4.00
N TYR A 163 16.28 1.23 4.55
CA TYR A 163 15.94 1.27 5.97
C TYR A 163 14.97 0.14 6.33
N GLU A 164 14.03 -0.12 5.43
CA GLU A 164 12.91 -1.04 5.56
C GLU A 164 13.35 -2.50 5.67
N THR A 165 14.54 -2.84 5.16
CA THR A 165 15.12 -4.19 5.20
C THR A 165 16.00 -4.44 6.44
N ARG A 166 16.34 -3.38 7.19
CA ARG A 166 17.10 -3.49 8.43
C ARG A 166 16.28 -4.27 9.46
N LEU A 167 16.86 -5.33 10.00
CA LEU A 167 16.25 -6.08 11.09
C LEU A 167 16.07 -5.20 12.33
N THR A 168 14.82 -4.98 12.74
CA THR A 168 14.42 -4.17 13.90
C THR A 168 13.17 -4.77 14.57
N SER A 169 12.74 -4.20 15.70
CA SER A 169 11.49 -4.62 16.34
C SER A 169 10.23 -4.33 15.51
N CYS A 170 10.36 -3.53 14.45
CA CYS A 170 9.29 -3.20 13.51
C CYS A 170 9.45 -3.90 12.13
N SER A 171 10.67 -4.15 11.65
CA SER A 171 10.90 -4.92 10.41
C SER A 171 11.53 -6.27 10.74
N ASN A 172 10.67 -7.26 11.01
CA ASN A 172 11.13 -8.58 11.49
C ASN A 172 10.35 -9.77 10.97
N LEU A 173 9.29 -9.64 10.17
CA LEU A 173 8.69 -10.82 9.55
C LEU A 173 9.71 -11.55 8.65
N GLU A 174 9.50 -12.85 8.44
CA GLU A 174 10.30 -13.64 7.52
C GLU A 174 10.31 -13.05 6.10
N VAL A 175 11.38 -13.32 5.35
CA VAL A 175 11.64 -12.70 4.04
C VAL A 175 10.49 -12.90 3.04
N THR A 176 9.78 -14.03 3.13
CA THR A 176 8.66 -14.40 2.27
C THR A 176 7.31 -13.81 2.69
N ALA A 177 7.25 -13.01 3.76
CA ALA A 177 5.98 -12.51 4.30
C ALA A 177 5.18 -11.68 3.28
N GLY A 178 5.84 -10.81 2.52
CA GLY A 178 5.17 -9.95 1.54
C GLY A 178 4.48 -10.75 0.43
N ARG A 179 5.17 -11.76 -0.10
CA ARG A 179 4.60 -12.67 -1.10
C ARG A 179 3.42 -13.47 -0.53
N GLN A 180 3.51 -13.97 0.69
CA GLN A 180 2.40 -14.68 1.35
C GLN A 180 1.15 -13.80 1.50
N ILE A 181 1.33 -12.52 1.87
CA ILE A 181 0.23 -11.55 1.98
C ILE A 181 -0.40 -11.30 0.59
N VAL A 182 0.42 -11.12 -0.45
CA VAL A 182 -0.07 -10.91 -1.82
C VAL A 182 -0.81 -12.12 -2.36
N GLU A 183 -0.23 -13.31 -2.25
CA GLU A 183 -0.84 -14.57 -2.70
C GLU A 183 -2.18 -14.80 -1.99
N THR A 184 -2.24 -14.58 -0.68
CA THR A 184 -3.47 -14.69 0.11
C THR A 184 -4.51 -13.65 -0.32
N SER A 185 -4.10 -12.40 -0.55
CA SER A 185 -5.00 -11.34 -1.00
C SER A 185 -5.64 -11.69 -2.35
N LEU A 186 -4.85 -12.25 -3.28
CA LEU A 186 -5.34 -12.70 -4.59
C LEU A 186 -6.22 -13.94 -4.49
N GLU A 187 -5.91 -14.88 -3.58
CA GLU A 187 -6.75 -16.04 -3.26
C GLU A 187 -8.13 -15.57 -2.81
N LEU A 188 -8.20 -14.64 -1.85
CA LEU A 188 -9.46 -14.09 -1.35
C LEU A 188 -10.23 -13.34 -2.45
N ALA A 189 -9.53 -12.53 -3.26
CA ALA A 189 -10.14 -11.84 -4.40
C ALA A 189 -10.73 -12.81 -5.44
N GLY A 190 -10.03 -13.92 -5.70
CA GLY A 190 -10.47 -14.96 -6.64
C GLY A 190 -11.74 -15.71 -6.20
N GLN A 191 -12.10 -15.64 -4.91
CA GLN A 191 -13.34 -16.21 -4.38
C GLN A 191 -14.56 -15.27 -4.57
N MET A 192 -14.35 -14.10 -5.17
CA MET A 192 -15.36 -13.05 -5.32
C MET A 192 -15.53 -12.70 -6.80
N THR A 193 -16.75 -12.30 -7.18
CA THR A 193 -17.08 -11.95 -8.56
C THR A 193 -17.29 -10.45 -8.67
N PRO A 194 -16.50 -9.72 -9.49
CA PRO A 194 -16.69 -8.29 -9.69
C PRO A 194 -18.11 -7.95 -10.16
N GLY A 195 -18.70 -6.91 -9.58
CA GLY A 195 -19.89 -6.28 -10.15
C GLY A 195 -19.57 -5.58 -11.47
N GLU A 196 -20.61 -5.14 -12.18
CA GLU A 196 -20.43 -4.33 -13.39
C GLU A 196 -19.85 -2.95 -13.06
N VAL A 197 -18.89 -2.50 -13.88
CA VAL A 197 -18.40 -1.12 -13.80
C VAL A 197 -19.46 -0.20 -14.39
N PRO A 198 -19.93 0.83 -13.67
CA PRO A 198 -20.91 1.78 -14.17
C PRO A 198 -20.40 2.45 -15.45
N GLN A 199 -21.25 2.47 -16.47
CA GLN A 199 -21.00 3.16 -17.73
C GLN A 199 -22.25 3.97 -18.10
N PRO A 200 -22.08 5.17 -18.66
CA PRO A 200 -23.22 5.92 -19.18
C PRO A 200 -23.88 5.13 -20.32
N PRO A 201 -25.19 5.31 -20.55
CA PRO A 201 -25.86 4.68 -21.67
C PRO A 201 -25.19 5.09 -22.99
N PRO A 202 -25.12 4.18 -23.99
CA PRO A 202 -24.57 4.53 -25.29
C PRO A 202 -25.38 5.69 -25.90
N ALA A 203 -24.69 6.58 -26.60
CA ALA A 203 -25.37 7.62 -27.36
C ALA A 203 -26.33 6.97 -28.37
N PRO A 204 -27.52 7.55 -28.60
CA PRO A 204 -28.40 7.09 -29.66
C PRO A 204 -27.66 7.17 -31.02
N PRO A 205 -28.06 6.34 -32.01
CA PRO A 205 -27.55 6.49 -33.36
C PRO A 205 -27.68 7.95 -33.82
N PHE A 206 -26.67 8.44 -34.53
CA PHE A 206 -26.70 9.79 -35.07
C PHE A 206 -27.91 9.93 -36.01
N GLY A 207 -28.94 10.64 -35.55
CA GLY A 207 -30.11 11.02 -36.34
C GLY A 207 -29.96 12.44 -36.87
N ASN A 208 -30.94 12.89 -37.66
CA ASN A 208 -31.10 14.33 -37.91
C ASN A 208 -31.29 14.99 -36.53
N GLY A 209 -30.29 15.75 -36.09
CA GLY A 209 -30.37 16.52 -34.85
C GLY A 209 -31.55 17.49 -34.89
N PRO A 210 -31.74 18.31 -33.83
CA PRO A 210 -32.85 19.28 -33.80
C PRO A 210 -32.78 20.32 -34.94
N ARG A 211 -31.65 20.40 -35.65
CA ARG A 211 -31.50 21.23 -36.84
C ARG A 211 -31.68 20.41 -38.11
N PRO A 212 -32.56 20.84 -39.04
CA PRO A 212 -32.61 20.27 -40.36
C PRO A 212 -31.26 20.48 -41.08
N PRO A 213 -30.94 19.68 -42.11
CA PRO A 213 -29.77 19.90 -42.95
C PRO A 213 -29.79 21.34 -43.48
N VAL A 214 -28.73 22.09 -43.19
CA VAL A 214 -28.56 23.44 -43.74
C VAL A 214 -27.58 23.30 -44.92
N PRO A 215 -27.96 23.69 -46.15
CA PRO A 215 -27.04 23.68 -47.27
C PRO A 215 -25.87 24.65 -47.01
N PRO A 216 -24.66 24.38 -47.53
CA PRO A 216 -23.55 25.32 -47.44
C PRO A 216 -23.89 26.62 -48.20
N GLU A 217 -23.64 27.78 -47.60
CA GLU A 217 -23.61 29.07 -48.30
C GLU A 217 -22.28 29.18 -49.06
N LEU A 218 -22.35 29.20 -50.39
CA LEU A 218 -21.19 29.28 -51.29
C LEU A 218 -21.10 30.64 -52.03
N GLU A 219 -21.84 31.65 -51.57
CA GLU A 219 -21.86 33.03 -52.10
C GLU A 219 -21.54 34.05 -51.00
#